data_AF-A0A372RCT0-F1
#
_entry.id   AF-A0A372RCT0-F1
#
_cell.length_a   1.000
_cell.length_b   1.000
_cell.length_c   1.000
_cell.angle_alpha   90.00
_cell.angle_beta   90.00
_cell.angle_gamma   90.00
#
_symmetry.space_group_name_H-M   'P 1'
#
loop_
_entity.id
_entity.type
_entity.pdbx_description
1 polymer ?
#
loop_
_entity_poly.entity_id
_entity_poly.type
_entity_poly.pdbx_seq_one_letter_code
_entity_poly.pdbx_strand_id
1 'polypeptide(L)'
;MPSSKDMNWDTSQWLPLIDDRCFLPWLVKVPSEQEQLRARQITAHQINKLEELWKDNTEATLEDLEKPGIDDEPQPVLLRYDDAYQYQNIFGPLVKMEADYDKKLKESQTQDDIVVRWDIGLNQKRIAWFYLPKLESGEVRLAIGDELRLRYRGELRQSWEDVGHVIKIPNNVSDEVGLELRRNDNTPVDCTHNFSVDFVWKSTSFDRMQAAMKTFAVDETSVSGFIYHKLLGHEVEPQVLRTAMPKRFSAPNLPELNHSQVYAVKSVLQKNLSLIQGPPGTGKTVTSATIVYHLAKINSGQVLVCAPSNVAVDQLTEKIHATGLKVVRLTAKSREALDSPVSFLTLHEQVYNNDTHVELQKLIQLKTEQGELSSSDEKKYKTLKRACEREILQA
;
A
#
# COMPACT_ATOMS: atom_id res chain seq x y z
N MET A 1 -3.87 32.84 19.21
CA MET A 1 -3.39 33.31 17.89
C MET A 1 -3.29 34.83 17.91
N PRO A 2 -2.14 35.45 17.70
CA PRO A 2 -2.08 36.87 17.40
C PRO A 2 -2.62 37.11 15.98
N SER A 3 -3.50 38.09 15.86
CA SER A 3 -4.21 38.56 14.67
C SER A 3 -3.25 39.02 13.56
N SER A 4 -3.42 38.48 12.34
CA SER A 4 -2.65 38.86 11.14
C SER A 4 -3.10 40.18 10.50
N LYS A 5 -3.81 41.06 11.23
CA LYS A 5 -4.47 42.23 10.62
C LYS A 5 -3.70 43.55 10.66
N ASP A 6 -2.52 43.62 11.24
CA ASP A 6 -1.76 44.90 11.35
C ASP A 6 -0.35 44.85 10.77
N MET A 7 -0.09 44.00 9.78
CA MET A 7 1.23 43.95 9.17
C MET A 7 1.11 43.78 7.65
N ASN A 8 1.38 44.88 6.95
CA ASN A 8 1.40 44.99 5.49
C ASN A 8 2.63 44.24 4.94
N TRP A 9 2.66 42.92 5.11
CA TRP A 9 3.72 42.08 4.55
C TRP A 9 3.54 41.98 3.03
N ASP A 10 4.56 42.36 2.29
CA ASP A 10 4.62 42.12 0.85
C ASP A 10 4.96 40.64 0.61
N THR A 11 3.93 39.82 0.41
CA THR A 11 4.08 38.38 0.16
C THR A 11 4.82 38.07 -1.15
N SER A 12 5.02 39.06 -2.04
CA SER A 12 5.83 38.88 -3.26
C SER A 12 7.33 38.82 -2.97
N GLN A 13 7.76 39.26 -1.78
CA GLN A 13 9.16 39.23 -1.34
C GLN A 13 9.49 38.00 -0.49
N TRP A 14 8.60 37.02 -0.42
CA TRP A 14 8.86 35.78 0.30
C TRP A 14 9.96 34.97 -0.41
N LEU A 15 10.96 34.54 0.35
CA LEU A 15 12.07 33.71 -0.12
C LEU A 15 12.21 32.49 0.80
N PRO A 16 12.49 31.30 0.25
CA PRO A 16 12.75 30.12 1.06
C PRO A 16 14.09 30.25 1.78
N LEU A 17 14.21 29.70 3.00
CA LEU A 17 15.48 29.71 3.75
C LEU A 17 16.53 28.75 3.16
N ILE A 18 16.08 27.76 2.40
CA ILE A 18 16.90 26.80 1.68
C ILE A 18 16.69 27.05 0.19
N ASP A 19 17.78 27.32 -0.52
CA ASP A 19 17.81 27.52 -1.96
C ASP A 19 18.98 26.73 -2.55
N ASP A 20 18.78 26.14 -3.73
CA ASP A 20 19.77 25.27 -4.39
C ASP A 20 20.43 24.22 -3.45
N ARG A 21 19.62 23.58 -2.59
CA ARG A 21 20.03 22.52 -1.64
C ARG A 21 21.00 22.99 -0.53
N CYS A 22 21.08 24.29 -0.26
CA CYS A 22 21.85 24.85 0.83
C CYS A 22 21.11 26.01 1.51
N PHE A 23 21.58 26.44 2.68
CA PHE A 23 21.03 27.63 3.33
C PHE A 23 21.43 28.89 2.57
N LEU A 24 20.58 29.92 2.63
CA LEU A 24 20.91 31.23 2.06
C LEU A 24 22.23 31.78 2.65
N PRO A 25 23.14 32.35 1.84
CA PRO A 25 24.48 32.75 2.28
C PRO A 25 24.53 33.80 3.40
N TRP A 26 23.47 34.61 3.53
CA TRP A 26 23.35 35.60 4.60
C TRP A 26 22.97 34.96 5.94
N LEU A 27 22.34 33.78 5.92
CA LEU A 27 21.97 33.01 7.10
C LEU A 27 23.12 32.09 7.52
N VAL A 28 23.68 31.33 6.57
CA VAL A 28 24.84 30.46 6.78
C VAL A 28 25.85 30.72 5.67
N LYS A 29 27.04 31.21 6.02
CA LYS A 29 28.09 31.51 5.04
C LYS A 29 28.57 30.22 4.37
N VAL A 30 28.70 30.27 3.05
CA VAL A 30 29.34 29.20 2.28
C VAL A 30 30.86 29.28 2.48
N PRO A 31 31.53 28.19 2.90
CA PRO A 31 32.99 28.18 3.05
C PRO A 31 33.69 28.49 1.72
N SER A 32 34.85 29.16 1.81
CA SER A 32 35.68 29.46 0.64
C SER A 32 36.26 28.18 0.00
N GLU A 33 36.66 28.25 -1.27
CA GLU A 33 37.27 27.10 -1.95
C GLU A 33 38.51 26.56 -1.21
N GLN A 34 39.31 27.44 -0.60
CA GLN A 34 40.48 27.01 0.17
C GLN A 34 40.10 26.23 1.43
N GLU A 35 39.00 26.60 2.09
CA GLU A 35 38.48 25.86 3.24
C GLU A 35 37.87 24.52 2.82
N GLN A 36 37.14 24.48 1.70
CA GLN A 36 36.58 23.25 1.15
C GLN A 36 37.68 22.25 0.72
N LEU A 37 38.77 22.72 0.11
CA LEU A 37 39.91 21.89 -0.28
C LEU A 37 40.70 21.36 0.92
N ARG A 38 40.72 22.09 2.03
CA ARG A 38 41.35 21.65 3.30
C ARG A 38 40.47 20.67 4.08
N ALA A 39 39.17 20.67 3.84
CA ALA A 39 38.24 19.76 4.50
C ALA A 39 38.47 18.31 4.04
N ARG A 40 38.04 17.35 4.87
CA ARG A 40 38.03 15.94 4.50
C ARG A 40 37.11 15.76 3.30
N GLN A 41 37.65 15.23 2.21
CA GLN A 41 36.87 14.93 1.02
C GLN A 41 36.02 13.70 1.27
N ILE A 42 34.73 13.92 1.52
CA ILE A 42 33.73 12.89 1.76
C ILE A 42 32.84 12.77 0.52
N THR A 43 32.68 11.55 0.02
CA THR A 43 31.80 11.27 -1.12
C THR A 43 30.34 11.15 -0.67
N ALA A 44 29.40 11.36 -1.59
CA ALA A 44 27.97 11.14 -1.31
C ALA A 44 27.67 9.71 -0.81
N HIS A 45 28.40 8.70 -1.32
CA HIS A 45 28.29 7.32 -0.85
C HIS A 45 28.71 7.16 0.61
N GLN A 46 29.84 7.76 1.00
CA GLN A 46 30.31 7.75 2.38
C GLN A 46 29.37 8.51 3.33
N ILE A 47 28.79 9.63 2.88
CA ILE A 47 27.76 10.35 3.64
C ILE A 47 26.58 9.41 3.92
N ASN A 48 26.07 8.72 2.90
CA ASN A 48 24.92 7.83 3.06
C ASN A 48 25.20 6.67 4.02
N LYS A 49 26.34 5.98 3.88
CA LYS A 49 26.69 4.89 4.80
C LYS A 49 26.90 5.39 6.24
N LEU A 50 27.49 6.58 6.42
CA LEU A 50 27.71 7.15 7.75
C LEU A 50 26.39 7.57 8.43
N GLU A 51 25.49 8.22 7.68
CA GLU A 51 24.12 8.53 8.13
C GLU A 51 23.35 7.27 8.51
N GLU A 52 23.57 6.17 7.79
CA GLU A 52 22.97 4.89 8.13
C GLU A 52 23.52 4.31 9.44
N LEU A 53 24.84 4.36 9.66
CA LEU A 53 25.46 3.93 10.91
C LEU A 53 25.00 4.79 12.10
N TRP A 54 24.84 6.10 11.91
CA TRP A 54 24.37 7.01 12.96
C TRP A 54 22.96 6.72 13.48
N LYS A 55 22.14 5.99 12.72
CA LYS A 55 20.82 5.54 13.20
C LYS A 55 20.93 4.61 14.41
N ASP A 56 21.97 3.78 14.44
CA ASP A 56 22.15 2.75 15.47
C ASP A 56 23.32 3.10 16.42
N ASN A 57 24.29 3.89 15.97
CA ASN A 57 25.43 4.36 16.76
C ASN A 57 25.77 5.83 16.43
N THR A 58 25.34 6.76 17.27
CA THR A 58 25.56 8.21 17.09
C THR A 58 27.03 8.63 17.15
N GLU A 59 27.93 7.79 17.65
CA GLU A 59 29.37 8.07 17.73
C GLU A 59 30.16 7.48 16.54
N ALA A 60 29.48 6.86 15.57
CA ALA A 60 30.15 6.29 14.40
C ALA A 60 30.92 7.35 13.60
N THR A 61 32.04 6.93 13.03
CA THR A 61 32.95 7.76 12.25
C THR A 61 33.16 7.16 10.87
N LEU A 62 33.79 7.90 9.96
CA LEU A 62 34.14 7.40 8.64
C LEU A 62 35.12 6.20 8.69
N GLU A 63 35.89 6.04 9.76
CA GLU A 63 36.79 4.88 9.94
C GLU A 63 36.00 3.59 10.23
N ASP A 64 34.81 3.73 10.82
CA ASP A 64 33.92 2.59 11.03
C ASP A 64 33.42 2.01 9.71
N LEU A 65 33.34 2.80 8.63
CA LEU A 65 32.97 2.32 7.29
C LEU A 65 33.97 1.33 6.67
N GLU A 66 35.20 1.29 7.17
CA GLU A 66 36.28 0.43 6.66
C GLU A 66 36.35 -0.93 7.39
N LYS A 67 35.49 -1.16 8.40
CA LYS A 67 35.46 -2.42 9.14
C LYS A 67 34.89 -3.57 8.29
N PRO A 68 35.52 -4.76 8.29
CA PRO A 68 35.03 -5.92 7.55
C PRO A 68 33.64 -6.36 8.05
N GLY A 69 32.70 -6.54 7.13
CA GLY A 69 31.29 -6.87 7.41
C GLY A 69 30.28 -5.75 7.12
N ILE A 70 30.74 -4.55 6.75
CA ILE A 70 29.90 -3.41 6.32
C ILE A 70 29.67 -3.39 4.79
N ASP A 71 30.19 -4.42 4.11
CA ASP A 71 30.27 -4.52 2.64
C ASP A 71 29.53 -5.76 2.11
N ASP A 72 28.43 -6.16 2.74
CA ASP A 72 27.47 -7.06 2.11
C ASP A 72 26.61 -6.26 1.13
N GLU A 73 27.24 -5.72 0.08
CA GLU A 73 26.48 -5.18 -1.05
C GLU A 73 25.64 -6.31 -1.67
N PRO A 74 24.34 -6.07 -1.89
CA PRO A 74 23.45 -7.08 -2.45
C PRO A 74 23.93 -7.50 -3.85
N GLN A 75 23.71 -8.76 -4.19
CA GLN A 75 23.99 -9.23 -5.54
C GLN A 75 23.15 -8.43 -6.57
N PRO A 76 23.76 -8.02 -7.70
CA PRO A 76 23.04 -7.28 -8.73
C PRO A 76 21.99 -8.16 -9.43
N VAL A 77 20.90 -7.54 -9.85
CA VAL A 77 19.85 -8.17 -10.66
C VAL A 77 20.42 -8.62 -12.00
N LEU A 78 20.09 -9.84 -12.42
CA LEU A 78 20.58 -10.46 -13.66
C LEU A 78 19.53 -10.40 -14.78
N LEU A 79 20.00 -10.46 -16.03
CA LEU A 79 19.15 -10.61 -17.22
C LEU A 79 18.66 -12.06 -17.40
N ARG A 80 19.40 -13.02 -16.87
CA ARG A 80 19.12 -14.46 -16.93
C ARG A 80 19.47 -15.09 -15.60
N TYR A 81 18.66 -16.04 -15.16
CA TYR A 81 18.81 -16.78 -13.92
C TYR A 81 18.85 -18.27 -14.23
N ASP A 82 19.67 -19.03 -13.53
CA ASP A 82 19.78 -20.49 -13.70
C ASP A 82 18.50 -21.20 -13.27
N ASP A 83 17.92 -20.75 -12.15
CA ASP A 83 16.67 -21.27 -11.59
C ASP A 83 15.95 -20.21 -10.73
N ALA A 84 14.76 -20.57 -10.26
CA ALA A 84 13.98 -19.70 -9.39
C ALA A 84 14.56 -19.56 -7.96
N TYR A 85 15.45 -20.45 -7.52
CA TYR A 85 16.17 -20.28 -6.25
C TYR A 85 17.19 -19.16 -6.35
N GLN A 86 17.96 -19.08 -7.45
CA GLN A 86 18.87 -17.98 -7.72
C GLN A 86 18.11 -16.65 -7.83
N TYR A 87 16.95 -16.65 -8.52
CA TYR A 87 16.08 -15.47 -8.57
C TYR A 87 15.66 -15.01 -7.17
N GLN A 88 15.20 -15.94 -6.31
CA GLN A 88 14.83 -15.63 -4.92
C GLN A 88 16.02 -15.15 -4.09
N ASN A 89 17.20 -15.74 -4.25
CA ASN A 89 18.41 -15.38 -3.51
C ASN A 89 18.90 -13.97 -3.85
N ILE A 90 18.63 -13.48 -5.07
CA ILE A 90 18.99 -12.13 -5.50
C ILE A 90 17.90 -11.12 -5.11
N PHE A 91 16.62 -11.38 -5.41
CA PHE A 91 15.54 -10.43 -5.10
C PHE A 91 15.11 -10.42 -3.62
N GLY A 92 15.26 -11.53 -2.91
CA GLY A 92 14.88 -11.67 -1.49
C GLY A 92 15.55 -10.63 -0.60
N PRO A 93 16.89 -10.49 -0.62
CA PRO A 93 17.60 -9.44 0.09
C PRO A 93 17.18 -8.03 -0.31
N LEU A 94 16.95 -7.76 -1.61
CA LEU A 94 16.51 -6.45 -2.10
C LEU A 94 15.17 -6.03 -1.50
N VAL A 95 14.18 -6.93 -1.53
CA VAL A 95 12.86 -6.71 -0.92
C VAL A 95 12.96 -6.52 0.58
N LYS A 96 13.88 -7.25 1.25
CA LYS A 96 14.11 -7.11 2.69
C LYS A 96 14.69 -5.73 3.04
N MET A 97 15.68 -5.26 2.29
CA MET A 97 16.27 -3.92 2.52
C MET A 97 15.24 -2.81 2.33
N GLU A 98 14.39 -2.90 1.30
CA GLU A 98 13.29 -1.95 1.11
C GLU A 98 12.28 -2.02 2.27
N ALA A 99 11.97 -3.23 2.77
CA ALA A 99 11.07 -3.41 3.91
C ALA A 99 11.64 -2.80 5.19
N ASP A 100 12.93 -3.04 5.47
CA ASP A 100 13.63 -2.51 6.64
C ASP A 100 13.75 -0.97 6.55
N TYR A 101 14.00 -0.44 5.36
CA TYR A 101 14.01 1.00 5.10
C TYR A 101 12.64 1.65 5.32
N ASP A 102 11.57 1.09 4.71
CA ASP A 102 10.20 1.59 4.87
C ASP A 102 9.73 1.49 6.33
N LYS A 103 10.10 0.42 7.03
CA LYS A 103 9.84 0.28 8.47
C LYS A 103 10.50 1.38 9.27
N LYS A 104 11.81 1.61 9.09
CA LYS A 104 12.55 2.68 9.78
C LYS A 104 11.93 4.06 9.48
N LEU A 105 11.54 4.31 8.23
CA LEU A 105 10.88 5.56 7.81
C LEU A 105 9.51 5.74 8.45
N LYS A 106 8.74 4.67 8.64
CA LYS A 106 7.43 4.74 9.30
C LYS A 106 7.55 4.92 10.81
N GLU A 107 8.47 4.20 11.45
CA GLU A 107 8.67 4.27 12.90
C GLU A 107 9.28 5.64 13.33
N SER A 108 10.00 6.34 12.45
CA SER A 108 10.48 7.70 12.71
C SER A 108 9.37 8.78 12.72
N GLN A 109 8.14 8.44 12.30
CA GLN A 109 7.00 9.35 12.27
C GLN A 109 6.26 9.47 13.61
N THR A 110 6.86 8.98 14.70
CA THR A 110 6.33 9.09 16.06
C THR A 110 5.92 10.54 16.38
N GLN A 111 4.78 10.69 17.05
CA GLN A 111 4.30 11.97 17.57
C GLN A 111 4.17 11.88 19.08
N ASP A 112 4.90 12.72 19.79
CA ASP A 112 4.86 12.84 21.24
C ASP A 112 3.84 13.92 21.68
N ASP A 113 3.67 14.06 23.00
CA ASP A 113 2.80 15.06 23.64
C ASP A 113 1.33 15.03 23.19
N ILE A 114 0.85 13.83 22.85
CA ILE A 114 -0.54 13.60 22.45
C ILE A 114 -1.45 13.67 23.69
N VAL A 115 -2.53 14.43 23.54
CA VAL A 115 -3.61 14.52 24.53
C VAL A 115 -4.74 13.57 24.12
N VAL A 116 -5.09 12.66 25.01
CA VAL A 116 -6.07 11.59 24.79
C VAL A 116 -7.34 11.84 25.61
N ARG A 117 -8.48 11.71 24.94
CA ARG A 117 -9.81 11.59 25.55
C ARG A 117 -10.30 10.15 25.44
N TRP A 118 -10.66 9.54 26.57
CA TRP A 118 -11.07 8.14 26.63
C TRP A 118 -12.58 7.95 26.48
N ASP A 119 -12.97 6.83 25.88
CA ASP A 119 -14.36 6.42 25.71
C ASP A 119 -14.49 4.87 25.73
N ILE A 120 -15.72 4.35 25.75
CA ILE A 120 -16.04 2.92 25.68
C ILE A 120 -17.04 2.66 24.55
N GLY A 121 -16.65 1.79 23.61
CA GLY A 121 -17.53 1.30 22.54
C GLY A 121 -18.62 0.35 23.07
N LEU A 122 -19.64 0.10 22.25
CA LEU A 122 -20.77 -0.79 22.59
C LEU A 122 -20.34 -2.26 22.75
N ASN A 123 -19.29 -2.67 22.04
CA ASN A 123 -18.55 -3.92 22.11
C ASN A 123 -17.67 -4.05 23.36
N GLN A 124 -17.77 -3.06 24.28
CA GLN A 124 -17.02 -2.96 25.52
C GLN A 124 -15.51 -2.77 25.33
N LYS A 125 -15.05 -2.30 24.16
CA LYS A 125 -13.65 -1.93 23.94
C LYS A 125 -13.37 -0.47 24.28
N ARG A 126 -12.13 -0.22 24.68
CA ARG A 126 -11.60 1.13 24.94
C ARG A 126 -11.36 1.88 23.64
N ILE A 127 -11.77 3.14 23.60
CA ILE A 127 -11.51 4.05 22.48
C ILE A 127 -10.70 5.24 22.99
N ALA A 128 -9.65 5.59 22.27
CA ALA A 128 -8.85 6.79 22.47
C ALA A 128 -9.13 7.81 21.35
N TRP A 129 -9.47 9.03 21.74
CA TRP A 129 -9.69 10.16 20.83
C TRP A 129 -8.56 11.18 21.00
N PHE A 130 -7.93 11.60 19.91
CA PHE A 130 -6.81 12.54 19.94
C PHE A 130 -6.64 13.27 18.60
N TYR A 131 -5.84 14.34 18.60
CA TYR A 131 -5.47 15.11 17.41
C TYR A 131 -4.05 14.72 16.95
N LEU A 132 -3.81 14.72 15.62
CA LEU A 132 -2.49 14.44 15.04
C LEU A 132 -2.03 15.63 14.18
N PRO A 133 -1.17 16.53 14.69
CA PRO A 133 -0.70 17.71 13.97
C PRO A 133 -0.04 17.40 12.61
N LYS A 134 0.78 16.33 12.51
CA LYS A 134 1.43 15.97 11.23
C LYS A 134 0.47 15.40 10.18
N LEU A 135 -0.79 15.13 10.54
CA LEU A 135 -1.81 14.75 9.57
C LEU A 135 -2.33 15.97 8.81
N GLU A 136 -2.45 17.11 9.50
CA GLU A 136 -2.89 18.39 8.91
C GLU A 136 -1.86 18.96 7.93
N SER A 137 -0.56 18.76 8.18
CA SER A 137 0.52 19.17 7.27
C SER A 137 0.63 18.29 6.01
N GLY A 138 -0.11 17.16 5.95
CA GLY A 138 -0.07 16.22 4.83
C GLY A 138 1.19 15.34 4.77
N GLU A 139 2.08 15.45 5.76
CA GLU A 139 3.28 14.62 5.89
C GLU A 139 2.95 13.15 6.12
N VAL A 140 1.82 12.88 6.77
CA VAL A 140 1.35 11.52 7.05
C VAL A 140 -0.07 11.31 6.57
N ARG A 141 -0.32 10.14 5.98
CA ARG A 141 -1.67 9.69 5.59
C ARG A 141 -2.13 8.58 6.52
N LEU A 142 -3.37 8.68 6.96
CA LEU A 142 -4.05 7.71 7.82
C LEU A 142 -5.37 7.29 7.18
N ALA A 143 -5.70 6.00 7.26
CA ALA A 143 -6.96 5.44 6.81
C ALA A 143 -7.66 4.68 7.95
N ILE A 144 -8.98 4.50 7.82
CA ILE A 144 -9.74 3.64 8.73
C ILE A 144 -9.21 2.20 8.62
N GLY A 145 -8.98 1.57 9.77
CA GLY A 145 -8.38 0.25 9.89
C GLY A 145 -6.85 0.24 9.90
N ASP A 146 -6.19 1.40 9.78
CA ASP A 146 -4.76 1.49 10.05
C ASP A 146 -4.48 1.21 11.53
N GLU A 147 -3.30 0.67 11.80
CA GLU A 147 -2.89 0.32 13.16
C GLU A 147 -1.99 1.42 13.70
N LEU A 148 -2.31 1.91 14.90
CA LEU A 148 -1.50 2.86 15.63
C LEU A 148 -1.14 2.26 16.99
N ARG A 149 0.08 2.53 17.46
CA ARG A 149 0.50 2.19 18.81
C ARG A 149 0.41 3.44 19.66
N LEU A 150 -0.42 3.39 20.70
CA LEU A 150 -0.52 4.45 21.69
C LEU A 150 0.34 4.06 22.88
N ARG A 151 1.25 4.93 23.30
CA ARG A 151 2.10 4.72 24.48
C ARG A 151 1.89 5.83 25.48
N TYR A 152 1.89 5.50 26.77
CA TYR A 152 1.93 6.45 27.85
C TYR A 152 3.37 6.58 28.36
N ARG A 153 3.90 7.81 28.35
CA ARG A 153 5.26 8.15 28.78
C ARG A 153 5.29 9.12 29.98
N GLY A 154 4.15 9.39 30.59
CA GLY A 154 4.08 10.27 31.76
C GLY A 154 4.51 9.59 33.06
N GLU A 155 4.59 10.38 34.12
CA GLU A 155 5.07 9.95 35.44
C GLU A 155 3.94 9.48 36.38
N LEU A 156 2.67 9.72 36.04
CA LEU A 156 1.53 9.42 36.92
C LEU A 156 1.21 7.92 37.00
N ARG A 157 1.68 7.13 36.03
CA ARG A 157 1.53 5.68 35.97
C ARG A 157 2.80 5.02 35.41
N GLN A 158 2.88 3.71 35.60
CA GLN A 158 3.87 2.90 34.90
C GLN A 158 3.70 3.05 33.38
N SER A 159 4.82 2.96 32.66
CA SER A 159 4.85 2.91 31.20
C SER A 159 3.82 1.90 30.68
N TRP A 160 3.00 2.33 29.74
CA TRP A 160 1.95 1.52 29.14
C TRP A 160 1.99 1.69 27.62
N GLU A 161 1.68 0.63 26.88
CA GLU A 161 1.43 0.71 25.45
C GLU A 161 0.35 -0.28 25.02
N ASP A 162 -0.43 0.10 24.01
CA ASP A 162 -1.30 -0.82 23.30
C ASP A 162 -1.41 -0.44 21.82
N VAL A 163 -1.78 -1.43 21.00
CA VAL A 163 -2.06 -1.25 19.58
C VAL A 163 -3.56 -1.17 19.39
N GLY A 164 -4.02 -0.17 18.65
CA GLY A 164 -5.40 -0.01 18.25
C GLY A 164 -5.58 0.10 16.74
N HIS A 165 -6.83 0.06 16.30
CA HIS A 165 -7.21 0.29 14.90
C HIS A 165 -7.95 1.61 14.79
N VAL A 166 -7.62 2.39 13.76
CA VAL A 166 -8.31 3.65 13.48
C VAL A 166 -9.74 3.36 13.08
N ILE A 167 -10.69 3.89 13.83
CA ILE A 167 -12.13 3.78 13.56
C ILE A 167 -12.70 5.08 12.99
N LYS A 168 -12.00 6.20 13.17
CA LYS A 168 -12.36 7.50 12.60
C LYS A 168 -11.12 8.31 12.26
N ILE A 169 -11.17 8.97 11.10
CA ILE A 169 -10.18 9.94 10.64
C ILE A 169 -10.78 11.36 10.67
N PRO A 170 -9.94 12.41 10.71
CA PRO A 170 -10.40 13.79 10.59
C PRO A 170 -11.27 14.02 9.36
N ASN A 171 -12.36 14.77 9.53
CA ASN A 171 -13.28 15.13 8.47
C ASN A 171 -13.84 16.54 8.69
N ASN A 172 -14.77 16.98 7.84
CA ASN A 172 -15.40 18.29 7.92
C ASN A 172 -16.24 18.55 9.19
N VAL A 173 -16.43 17.55 10.05
CA VAL A 173 -17.20 17.66 11.31
C VAL A 173 -16.29 17.65 12.53
N SER A 174 -15.15 16.95 12.47
CA SER A 174 -14.27 16.76 13.62
C SER A 174 -12.85 16.38 13.18
N ASP A 175 -11.86 17.05 13.77
CA ASP A 175 -10.44 16.78 13.51
C ASP A 175 -9.83 15.71 14.45
N GLU A 176 -10.66 15.04 15.25
CA GLU A 176 -10.20 13.95 16.13
C GLU A 176 -10.04 12.64 15.35
N VAL A 177 -8.91 11.98 15.58
CA VAL A 177 -8.68 10.57 15.26
C VAL A 177 -9.30 9.70 16.35
N GLY A 178 -10.06 8.69 15.97
CA GLY A 178 -10.58 7.68 16.88
C GLY A 178 -9.81 6.37 16.74
N LEU A 179 -9.27 5.87 17.85
CA LEU A 179 -8.49 4.64 17.92
C LEU A 179 -9.16 3.63 18.85
N GLU A 180 -9.67 2.52 18.31
CA GLU A 180 -10.19 1.40 19.11
C GLU A 180 -9.02 0.51 19.53
N LEU A 181 -8.78 0.39 20.84
CA LEU A 181 -7.70 -0.42 21.39
C LEU A 181 -8.00 -1.91 21.27
N ARG A 182 -6.94 -2.72 21.06
CA ARG A 182 -7.07 -4.18 20.99
C ARG A 182 -7.30 -4.78 22.37
N ARG A 183 -6.70 -4.19 23.40
CA ARG A 183 -6.76 -4.63 24.79
C ARG A 183 -7.48 -3.60 25.65
N ASN A 184 -8.14 -4.08 26.70
CA ASN A 184 -8.86 -3.24 27.67
C ASN A 184 -8.18 -3.22 29.04
N ASP A 185 -7.23 -4.13 29.27
CA ASP A 185 -6.55 -4.29 30.54
C ASP A 185 -5.51 -3.19 30.75
N ASN A 186 -5.50 -2.64 31.96
CA ASN A 186 -4.53 -1.65 32.43
C ASN A 186 -4.45 -0.36 31.61
N THR A 187 -5.47 -0.04 30.80
CA THR A 187 -5.54 1.24 30.07
C THR A 187 -5.52 2.41 31.06
N PRO A 188 -4.62 3.40 30.89
CA PRO A 188 -4.47 4.55 31.81
C PRO A 188 -5.56 5.61 31.56
N VAL A 189 -6.82 5.24 31.80
CA VAL A 189 -8.01 6.09 31.51
C VAL A 189 -8.11 7.37 32.34
N ASP A 190 -7.39 7.41 33.46
CA ASP A 190 -7.20 8.55 34.35
C ASP A 190 -6.11 9.52 33.86
N CYS A 191 -5.28 9.12 32.90
CA CYS A 191 -4.27 9.96 32.28
C CYS A 191 -4.75 10.48 30.93
N THR A 192 -4.59 11.78 30.69
CA THR A 192 -5.00 12.42 29.43
C THR A 192 -3.85 13.06 28.66
N HIS A 193 -2.69 13.27 29.27
CA HIS A 193 -1.52 13.92 28.65
C HIS A 193 -0.33 12.96 28.61
N ASN A 194 0.75 13.36 27.91
CA ASN A 194 2.01 12.62 27.80
C ASN A 194 1.87 11.25 27.12
N PHE A 195 1.01 11.18 26.11
CA PHE A 195 0.96 10.03 25.22
C PHE A 195 1.85 10.26 24.00
N SER A 196 2.35 9.18 23.42
CA SER A 196 2.95 9.16 22.10
C SER A 196 2.18 8.21 21.19
N VAL A 197 2.11 8.55 19.90
CA VAL A 197 1.47 7.73 18.88
C VAL A 197 2.51 7.36 17.83
N ASP A 198 2.68 6.05 17.63
CA ASP A 198 3.51 5.50 16.55
C ASP A 198 2.63 4.91 15.46
N PHE A 199 3.03 5.10 14.20
CA PHE A 199 2.42 4.43 13.08
C PHE A 199 2.93 2.99 13.03
N VAL A 200 2.04 2.01 13.16
CA VAL A 200 2.44 0.61 13.09
C VAL A 200 2.71 0.27 11.63
N TRP A 201 3.99 0.05 11.32
CA TRP A 201 4.40 -0.45 10.02
C TRP A 201 3.79 -1.84 9.76
N LYS A 202 3.23 -2.02 8.56
CA LYS A 202 2.64 -3.28 8.13
C LYS A 202 3.55 -3.91 7.08
N SER A 203 4.15 -5.05 7.41
CA SER A 203 4.99 -5.86 6.51
C SER A 203 4.23 -6.53 5.36
N THR A 204 2.89 -6.43 5.33
CA THR A 204 2.03 -7.28 4.49
C THR A 204 2.37 -7.28 3.00
N SER A 205 2.75 -6.13 2.41
CA SER A 205 3.18 -6.07 1.01
C SER A 205 4.48 -6.85 0.78
N PHE A 206 5.48 -6.61 1.63
CA PHE A 206 6.79 -7.25 1.58
C PHE A 206 6.72 -8.75 1.87
N ASP A 207 5.94 -9.16 2.88
CA ASP A 207 5.69 -10.57 3.20
C ASP A 207 5.07 -11.31 2.02
N ARG A 208 4.13 -10.68 1.32
CA ARG A 208 3.52 -11.25 0.10
C ARG A 208 4.52 -11.36 -1.05
N MET A 209 5.41 -10.38 -1.22
CA MET A 209 6.47 -10.46 -2.22
C MET A 209 7.43 -11.61 -1.91
N GLN A 210 7.90 -11.72 -0.66
CA GLN A 210 8.76 -12.82 -0.20
C GLN A 210 8.07 -14.18 -0.38
N ALA A 211 6.80 -14.29 0.01
CA ALA A 211 6.02 -15.51 -0.16
C ALA A 211 5.82 -15.87 -1.64
N ALA A 212 5.61 -14.89 -2.53
CA ALA A 212 5.48 -15.13 -3.96
C ALA A 212 6.80 -15.65 -4.55
N MET A 213 7.95 -15.06 -4.19
CA MET A 213 9.27 -15.54 -4.63
C MET A 213 9.55 -16.95 -4.12
N LYS A 214 9.22 -17.23 -2.85
CA LYS A 214 9.34 -18.58 -2.28
C LYS A 214 8.45 -19.58 -3.03
N THR A 215 7.22 -19.20 -3.35
CA THR A 215 6.28 -20.07 -4.09
C THR A 215 6.81 -20.32 -5.51
N PHE A 216 7.33 -19.30 -6.18
CA PHE A 216 7.95 -19.44 -7.50
C PHE A 216 9.17 -20.38 -7.51
N ALA A 217 9.94 -20.41 -6.41
CA ALA A 217 11.10 -21.30 -6.27
C ALA A 217 10.73 -22.74 -5.90
N VAL A 218 9.72 -22.93 -5.05
CA VAL A 218 9.43 -24.23 -4.41
C VAL A 218 8.25 -24.97 -5.05
N ASP A 219 7.27 -24.26 -5.61
CA ASP A 219 6.06 -24.84 -6.20
C ASP A 219 6.11 -24.78 -7.73
N GLU A 220 6.44 -25.91 -8.36
CA GLU A 220 6.50 -26.07 -9.81
C GLU A 220 5.14 -25.88 -10.51
N THR A 221 4.03 -25.91 -9.77
CA THR A 221 2.67 -25.70 -10.32
C THR A 221 2.22 -24.24 -10.27
N SER A 222 3.01 -23.36 -9.64
CA SER A 222 2.69 -21.94 -9.47
C SER A 222 2.60 -21.16 -10.80
N VAL A 223 3.35 -21.59 -11.82
CA VAL A 223 3.31 -21.07 -13.20
C VAL A 223 3.53 -22.20 -14.20
N SER A 224 3.14 -21.99 -15.46
CA SER A 224 3.47 -22.97 -16.51
C SER A 224 4.97 -23.00 -16.80
N GLY A 225 5.50 -24.15 -17.24
CA GLY A 225 6.91 -24.28 -17.60
C GLY A 225 7.38 -23.27 -18.66
N PHE A 226 6.52 -22.95 -19.64
CA PHE A 226 6.83 -21.90 -20.63
C PHE A 226 7.06 -20.53 -19.96
N ILE A 227 6.18 -20.14 -19.03
CA ILE A 227 6.29 -18.87 -18.31
C ILE A 227 7.51 -18.90 -17.37
N TYR A 228 7.73 -19.99 -16.65
CA TYR A 228 8.90 -20.19 -15.78
C TYR A 228 10.21 -19.90 -16.54
N HIS A 229 10.45 -20.60 -17.65
CA HIS A 229 11.67 -20.42 -18.43
C HIS A 229 11.75 -19.02 -19.06
N LYS A 230 10.63 -18.45 -19.55
CA LYS A 230 10.65 -17.09 -20.10
C LYS A 230 10.96 -16.02 -19.06
N LEU A 231 10.45 -16.13 -17.83
CA LEU A 231 10.72 -15.17 -16.75
C LEU A 231 12.19 -15.21 -16.30
N LEU A 232 12.82 -16.39 -16.31
CA LEU A 232 14.24 -16.56 -15.97
C LEU A 232 15.20 -16.18 -17.11
N GLY A 233 14.70 -15.73 -18.27
CA GLY A 233 15.56 -15.37 -19.41
C GLY A 233 16.11 -16.57 -20.18
N HIS A 234 15.51 -17.75 -20.02
CA HIS A 234 15.86 -18.94 -20.80
C HIS A 234 15.34 -18.84 -22.24
N GLU A 235 16.08 -19.48 -23.15
CA GLU A 235 15.61 -19.67 -24.51
C GLU A 235 14.50 -20.73 -24.51
N VAL A 236 13.36 -20.36 -25.09
CA VAL A 236 12.18 -21.22 -25.19
C VAL A 236 11.58 -20.98 -26.56
N GLU A 237 11.28 -22.06 -27.27
CA GLU A 237 10.62 -22.01 -28.56
C GLU A 237 9.24 -21.33 -28.42
N PRO A 238 8.88 -20.40 -29.33
CA PRO A 238 7.58 -19.75 -29.30
C PRO A 238 6.44 -20.77 -29.42
N GLN A 239 5.55 -20.79 -28.43
CA GLN A 239 4.35 -21.60 -28.46
C GLN A 239 3.14 -20.76 -28.90
N VAL A 240 2.37 -21.30 -29.85
CA VAL A 240 1.12 -20.69 -30.32
C VAL A 240 -0.05 -21.37 -29.63
N LEU A 241 -0.84 -20.60 -28.90
CA LEU A 241 -2.08 -21.07 -28.30
C LEU A 241 -3.13 -21.31 -29.39
N ARG A 242 -3.70 -22.51 -29.40
CA ARG A 242 -4.83 -22.84 -30.27
C ARG A 242 -6.13 -22.36 -29.62
N THR A 243 -6.62 -21.20 -30.06
CA THR A 243 -7.90 -20.64 -29.59
C THR A 243 -8.81 -20.35 -30.78
N ALA A 244 -10.13 -20.50 -30.57
CA ALA A 244 -11.12 -20.07 -31.55
C ALA A 244 -11.16 -18.54 -31.56
N MET A 245 -10.68 -17.93 -32.64
CA MET A 245 -10.59 -16.48 -32.74
C MET A 245 -11.98 -15.84 -32.86
N PRO A 246 -12.25 -14.72 -32.16
CA PRO A 246 -13.52 -14.03 -32.26
C PRO A 246 -13.72 -13.43 -33.65
N LYS A 247 -14.96 -13.39 -34.13
CA LYS A 247 -15.32 -12.76 -35.42
C LYS A 247 -15.15 -11.24 -35.39
N ARG A 248 -15.39 -10.62 -34.23
CA ARG A 248 -15.22 -9.18 -33.98
C ARG A 248 -14.30 -9.00 -32.78
N PHE A 249 -13.25 -8.20 -32.94
CA PHE A 249 -12.29 -7.94 -31.88
C PHE A 249 -12.73 -6.85 -30.92
N SER A 250 -13.53 -5.87 -31.34
CA SER A 250 -14.09 -4.86 -30.44
C SER A 250 -15.09 -5.50 -29.47
N ALA A 251 -14.95 -5.20 -28.17
CA ALA A 251 -15.87 -5.67 -27.13
C ALA A 251 -17.14 -4.80 -27.08
N PRO A 252 -18.27 -5.35 -26.61
CA PRO A 252 -19.51 -4.58 -26.43
C PRO A 252 -19.30 -3.35 -25.53
N ASN A 253 -19.99 -2.25 -25.85
CA ASN A 253 -20.02 -1.00 -25.08
C ASN A 253 -18.65 -0.33 -24.86
N LEU A 254 -17.60 -0.78 -25.55
CA LEU A 254 -16.31 -0.11 -25.63
C LEU A 254 -16.14 0.56 -26.99
N PRO A 255 -15.26 1.59 -27.09
CA PRO A 255 -14.93 2.19 -28.36
C PRO A 255 -14.42 1.16 -29.37
N GLU A 256 -14.68 1.41 -30.66
CA GLU A 256 -14.13 0.60 -31.74
C GLU A 256 -12.60 0.61 -31.71
N LEU A 257 -12.01 -0.57 -31.84
CA LEU A 257 -10.57 -0.71 -31.87
C LEU A 257 -10.01 -0.28 -33.22
N ASN A 258 -8.91 0.47 -33.17
CA ASN A 258 -8.13 0.76 -34.37
C ASN A 258 -7.26 -0.45 -34.79
N HIS A 259 -6.61 -0.37 -35.95
CA HIS A 259 -5.81 -1.46 -36.49
C HIS A 259 -4.71 -1.98 -35.56
N SER A 260 -3.99 -1.11 -34.85
CA SER A 260 -2.91 -1.54 -33.96
C SER A 260 -3.44 -2.21 -32.70
N GLN A 261 -4.58 -1.74 -32.18
CA GLN A 261 -5.26 -2.37 -31.05
C GLN A 261 -5.84 -3.73 -31.43
N VAL A 262 -6.47 -3.85 -32.60
CA VAL A 262 -6.95 -5.15 -33.13
C VAL A 262 -5.79 -6.14 -33.27
N TYR A 263 -4.66 -5.69 -33.83
CA TYR A 263 -3.47 -6.52 -33.93
C TYR A 263 -2.95 -6.96 -32.55
N ALA A 264 -2.92 -6.06 -31.57
CA ALA A 264 -2.52 -6.38 -30.20
C ALA A 264 -3.44 -7.44 -29.58
N VAL A 265 -4.76 -7.25 -29.62
CA VAL A 265 -5.73 -8.23 -29.10
C VAL A 265 -5.54 -9.59 -29.77
N LYS A 266 -5.44 -9.62 -31.11
CA LYS A 266 -5.22 -10.85 -31.88
C LYS A 266 -3.95 -11.57 -31.45
N SER A 267 -2.84 -10.85 -31.34
CA SER A 267 -1.52 -11.39 -30.98
C SER A 267 -1.52 -11.98 -29.56
N VAL A 268 -2.16 -11.29 -28.59
CA VAL A 268 -2.24 -11.74 -27.20
C VAL A 268 -3.02 -13.04 -27.05
N LEU A 269 -4.16 -13.19 -27.73
CA LEU A 269 -5.01 -14.38 -27.63
C LEU A 269 -4.36 -15.67 -28.16
N GLN A 270 -3.21 -15.55 -28.82
CA GLN A 270 -2.48 -16.66 -29.43
C GLN A 270 -1.12 -16.94 -28.75
N LYS A 271 -0.76 -16.22 -27.68
CA LYS A 271 0.55 -16.33 -27.03
C LYS A 271 0.40 -16.54 -25.52
N ASN A 272 1.28 -17.36 -24.95
CA ASN A 272 1.36 -17.60 -23.50
C ASN A 272 1.84 -16.37 -22.70
N LEU A 273 2.64 -15.51 -23.32
CA LEU A 273 3.17 -14.29 -22.72
C LEU A 273 3.22 -13.19 -23.77
N SER A 274 2.76 -12.00 -23.42
CA SER A 274 2.76 -10.83 -24.30
C SER A 274 3.01 -9.55 -23.51
N LEU A 275 3.77 -8.65 -24.10
CA LEU A 275 4.03 -7.31 -23.59
C LEU A 275 3.37 -6.31 -24.55
N ILE A 276 2.46 -5.49 -24.03
CA ILE A 276 1.85 -4.40 -24.79
C ILE A 276 2.45 -3.09 -24.30
N GLN A 277 3.13 -2.40 -25.21
CA GLN A 277 3.59 -1.04 -25.00
C GLN A 277 2.62 -0.06 -25.67
N GLY A 278 2.28 1.02 -24.97
CA GLY A 278 1.47 2.09 -25.53
C GLY A 278 1.82 3.44 -24.91
N PRO A 279 2.08 4.49 -25.71
CA PRO A 279 2.20 5.86 -25.21
C PRO A 279 0.95 6.34 -24.43
N PRO A 280 1.03 7.49 -23.74
CA PRO A 280 -0.14 8.13 -23.15
C PRO A 280 -1.24 8.36 -24.21
N GLY A 281 -2.51 8.14 -23.84
CA GLY A 281 -3.64 8.37 -24.74
C GLY A 281 -3.91 7.30 -25.82
N THR A 282 -3.07 6.28 -25.98
CA THR A 282 -3.26 5.27 -27.07
C THR A 282 -4.29 4.17 -26.79
N GLY A 283 -5.12 4.35 -25.76
CA GLY A 283 -6.21 3.43 -25.45
C GLY A 283 -5.79 2.11 -24.79
N LYS A 284 -4.63 2.05 -24.11
CA LYS A 284 -4.16 0.84 -23.39
C LYS A 284 -5.24 0.18 -22.52
N THR A 285 -5.99 0.97 -21.76
CA THR A 285 -7.06 0.49 -20.88
C THR A 285 -8.20 -0.15 -21.67
N VAL A 286 -8.60 0.45 -22.81
CA VAL A 286 -9.63 -0.09 -23.71
C VAL A 286 -9.16 -1.41 -24.34
N THR A 287 -7.93 -1.45 -24.84
CA THR A 287 -7.31 -2.67 -25.38
C THR A 287 -7.25 -3.77 -24.32
N SER A 288 -6.83 -3.44 -23.10
CA SER A 288 -6.72 -4.40 -21.98
C SER A 288 -8.09 -4.96 -21.57
N ALA A 289 -9.10 -4.10 -21.41
CA ALA A 289 -10.47 -4.53 -21.11
C ALA A 289 -11.04 -5.44 -22.22
N THR A 290 -10.71 -5.16 -23.48
CA THR A 290 -11.11 -5.99 -24.62
C THR A 290 -10.42 -7.36 -24.61
N ILE A 291 -9.13 -7.42 -24.25
CA ILE A 291 -8.41 -8.69 -24.07
C ILE A 291 -9.07 -9.52 -22.96
N VAL A 292 -9.33 -8.90 -21.80
CA VAL A 292 -9.99 -9.55 -20.67
C VAL A 292 -11.36 -10.08 -21.07
N TYR A 293 -12.15 -9.30 -21.83
CA TYR A 293 -13.43 -9.72 -22.36
C TYR A 293 -13.33 -11.02 -23.16
N HIS A 294 -12.42 -11.08 -24.14
CA HIS A 294 -12.26 -12.29 -24.95
C HIS A 294 -11.71 -13.47 -24.15
N LEU A 295 -10.74 -13.24 -23.24
CA LEU A 295 -10.21 -14.30 -22.39
C LEU A 295 -11.28 -14.92 -21.50
N ALA A 296 -12.18 -14.10 -20.93
CA ALA A 296 -13.28 -14.57 -20.09
C ALA A 296 -14.38 -15.29 -20.89
N LYS A 297 -14.50 -15.03 -22.20
CA LYS A 297 -15.47 -15.72 -23.07
C LYS A 297 -14.93 -17.01 -23.70
N ILE A 298 -13.62 -17.07 -23.96
CA ILE A 298 -12.97 -18.23 -24.56
C ILE A 298 -12.72 -19.32 -23.52
N ASN A 299 -12.33 -18.93 -22.30
CA ASN A 299 -11.96 -19.87 -21.25
C ASN A 299 -13.11 -20.04 -20.24
N SER A 300 -13.33 -21.25 -19.75
CA SER A 300 -14.34 -21.58 -18.73
C SER A 300 -13.86 -21.27 -17.30
N GLY A 301 -13.09 -20.19 -17.13
CA GLY A 301 -12.39 -19.89 -15.88
C GLY A 301 -12.33 -18.39 -15.60
N GLN A 302 -11.78 -18.06 -14.45
CA GLN A 302 -11.68 -16.68 -13.98
C GLN A 302 -10.43 -16.00 -14.54
N VAL A 303 -10.57 -14.74 -14.92
CA VAL A 303 -9.47 -13.91 -15.39
C VAL A 303 -9.05 -12.98 -14.26
N LEU A 304 -7.82 -13.14 -13.76
CA LEU A 304 -7.25 -12.24 -12.77
C LEU A 304 -6.68 -11.00 -13.47
N VAL A 305 -7.09 -9.81 -13.01
CA VAL A 305 -6.62 -8.52 -13.53
C VAL A 305 -5.99 -7.72 -12.39
N CYS A 306 -4.74 -7.30 -12.57
CA CYS A 306 -3.96 -6.61 -11.55
C CYS A 306 -3.33 -5.33 -12.12
N ALA A 307 -3.15 -4.32 -11.26
CA ALA A 307 -2.33 -3.15 -11.54
C ALA A 307 -1.68 -2.66 -10.22
N PRO A 308 -0.52 -1.99 -10.27
CA PRO A 308 0.21 -1.58 -9.07
C PRO A 308 -0.48 -0.47 -8.26
N SER A 309 -1.37 0.33 -8.88
CA SER A 309 -2.11 1.39 -8.19
C SER A 309 -3.61 1.14 -8.19
N ASN A 310 -4.28 1.47 -7.09
CA ASN A 310 -5.73 1.30 -6.95
C ASN A 310 -6.50 2.06 -8.03
N VAL A 311 -6.09 3.28 -8.37
CA VAL A 311 -6.72 4.09 -9.42
C VAL A 311 -6.66 3.37 -10.78
N ALA A 312 -5.53 2.73 -11.11
CA ALA A 312 -5.42 1.97 -12.35
C ALA A 312 -6.31 0.72 -12.34
N VAL A 313 -6.43 0.03 -11.20
CA VAL A 313 -7.36 -1.11 -11.07
C VAL A 313 -8.81 -0.65 -11.23
N ASP A 314 -9.18 0.48 -10.63
CA ASP A 314 -10.56 0.99 -10.69
C ASP A 314 -10.92 1.40 -12.14
N GLN A 315 -10.01 2.05 -12.87
CA GLN A 315 -10.20 2.36 -14.30
C GLN A 315 -10.36 1.10 -15.17
N LEU A 316 -9.58 0.05 -14.91
CA LEU A 316 -9.74 -1.23 -15.61
C LEU A 316 -11.06 -1.90 -15.25
N THR A 317 -11.42 -1.89 -13.98
CA THR A 317 -12.67 -2.46 -13.44
C THR A 317 -13.88 -1.83 -14.13
N GLU A 318 -13.92 -0.50 -14.22
CA GLU A 318 -15.00 0.24 -14.88
C GLU A 318 -15.14 -0.16 -16.37
N LYS A 319 -14.03 -0.19 -17.11
CA LYS A 319 -14.05 -0.57 -18.53
C LYS A 319 -14.42 -2.03 -18.76
N ILE A 320 -13.95 -2.95 -17.91
CA ILE A 320 -14.31 -4.37 -18.01
C ILE A 320 -15.79 -4.54 -17.68
N HIS A 321 -16.30 -3.89 -16.63
CA HIS A 321 -17.71 -3.95 -16.26
C HIS A 321 -18.63 -3.45 -17.39
N ALA A 322 -18.24 -2.37 -18.08
CA ALA A 322 -19.01 -1.85 -19.22
C ALA A 322 -19.25 -2.89 -20.32
N THR A 323 -18.36 -3.89 -20.48
CA THR A 323 -18.54 -4.98 -21.46
C THR A 323 -19.68 -5.95 -21.13
N GLY A 324 -20.28 -5.83 -19.94
CA GLY A 324 -21.32 -6.72 -19.44
C GLY A 324 -20.78 -7.99 -18.76
N LEU A 325 -19.48 -8.06 -18.49
CA LEU A 325 -18.92 -9.13 -17.67
C LEU A 325 -19.29 -8.94 -16.19
N LYS A 326 -19.41 -10.06 -15.48
CA LYS A 326 -19.45 -10.08 -14.01
C LYS A 326 -18.04 -9.80 -13.49
N VAL A 327 -17.89 -8.73 -12.71
CA VAL A 327 -16.60 -8.26 -12.21
C VAL A 327 -16.66 -8.17 -10.68
N VAL A 328 -15.60 -8.60 -10.01
CA VAL A 328 -15.43 -8.47 -8.56
C VAL A 328 -14.17 -7.68 -8.29
N ARG A 329 -14.30 -6.50 -7.68
CA ARG A 329 -13.18 -5.66 -7.25
C ARG A 329 -12.79 -6.03 -5.82
N LEU A 330 -11.70 -6.78 -5.67
CA LEU A 330 -11.16 -7.10 -4.34
C LEU A 330 -10.32 -5.94 -3.80
N THR A 331 -10.73 -5.34 -2.68
CA THR A 331 -9.99 -4.26 -1.99
C THR A 331 -9.42 -4.73 -0.66
N ALA A 332 -8.39 -4.05 -0.15
CA ALA A 332 -7.92 -4.28 1.21
C ALA A 332 -8.95 -3.76 2.22
N LYS A 333 -9.05 -4.40 3.39
CA LYS A 333 -10.00 -4.01 4.45
C LYS A 333 -9.86 -2.55 4.87
N SER A 334 -8.64 -2.02 4.93
CA SER A 334 -8.37 -0.60 5.24
C SER A 334 -8.86 0.39 4.18
N ARG A 335 -9.43 -0.12 3.07
CA ARG A 335 -9.98 0.67 1.97
C ARG A 335 -11.49 0.45 1.78
N GLU A 336 -12.15 -0.37 2.60
CA GLU A 336 -13.60 -0.61 2.46
C GLU A 336 -14.42 0.67 2.68
N ALA A 337 -13.93 1.61 3.49
CA ALA A 337 -14.60 2.89 3.74
C ALA A 337 -14.29 4.00 2.71
N LEU A 338 -13.41 3.74 1.73
CA LEU A 338 -13.02 4.73 0.75
C LEU A 338 -13.97 4.71 -0.45
N ASP A 339 -14.46 5.89 -0.83
CA ASP A 339 -15.29 6.01 -2.01
C ASP A 339 -14.49 5.77 -3.30
N SER A 340 -15.16 5.16 -4.29
CA SER A 340 -14.60 4.84 -5.60
C SER A 340 -15.74 4.75 -6.62
N PRO A 341 -15.53 5.18 -7.88
CA PRO A 341 -16.53 5.05 -8.95
C PRO A 341 -17.00 3.61 -9.19
N VAL A 342 -16.24 2.61 -8.72
CA VAL A 342 -16.53 1.19 -8.86
C VAL A 342 -16.83 0.52 -7.51
N SER A 343 -17.20 1.29 -6.47
CA SER A 343 -17.52 0.79 -5.12
C SER A 343 -18.57 -0.32 -5.16
N PHE A 344 -19.64 -0.16 -5.96
CA PHE A 344 -20.70 -1.15 -6.15
C PHE A 344 -20.22 -2.50 -6.73
N LEU A 345 -19.02 -2.55 -7.33
CA LEU A 345 -18.38 -3.78 -7.83
C LEU A 345 -17.44 -4.41 -6.80
N THR A 346 -17.20 -3.76 -5.67
CA THR A 346 -16.29 -4.29 -4.66
C THR A 346 -16.88 -5.52 -3.96
N LEU A 347 -16.01 -6.43 -3.53
CA LEU A 347 -16.46 -7.67 -2.88
C LEU A 347 -17.29 -7.37 -1.62
N HIS A 348 -16.89 -6.39 -0.81
CA HIS A 348 -17.60 -6.08 0.43
C HIS A 348 -18.99 -5.47 0.16
N GLU A 349 -19.14 -4.61 -0.85
CA GLU A 349 -20.45 -4.09 -1.28
C GLU A 349 -21.32 -5.16 -1.91
N GLN A 350 -20.75 -6.08 -2.71
CA GLN A 350 -21.52 -7.20 -3.25
C GLN A 350 -22.02 -8.13 -2.14
N VAL A 351 -21.20 -8.40 -1.13
CA VAL A 351 -21.63 -9.15 0.06
C VAL A 351 -22.70 -8.39 0.84
N TYR A 352 -22.53 -7.08 1.00
CA TYR A 352 -23.48 -6.21 1.70
C TYR A 352 -24.86 -6.23 1.02
N ASN A 353 -24.89 -6.19 -0.30
CA ASN A 353 -26.13 -6.15 -1.08
C ASN A 353 -26.66 -7.55 -1.46
N ASN A 354 -26.04 -8.64 -0.98
CA ASN A 354 -26.46 -9.99 -1.31
C ASN A 354 -27.68 -10.43 -0.49
N ASP A 355 -28.84 -10.52 -1.13
CA ASP A 355 -30.12 -10.88 -0.52
C ASP A 355 -30.34 -12.39 -0.34
N THR A 356 -29.46 -13.25 -0.88
CA THR A 356 -29.59 -14.71 -0.75
C THR A 356 -29.30 -15.21 0.68
N HIS A 357 -28.52 -14.44 1.45
CA HIS A 357 -28.12 -14.78 2.82
C HIS A 357 -28.88 -13.96 3.87
N VAL A 358 -30.15 -14.28 4.11
CA VAL A 358 -31.05 -13.52 5.03
C VAL A 358 -30.46 -13.33 6.43
N GLU A 359 -29.79 -14.34 6.98
CA GLU A 359 -29.19 -14.25 8.31
C GLU A 359 -27.97 -13.31 8.34
N LEU A 360 -27.18 -13.29 7.26
CA LEU A 360 -26.07 -12.35 7.11
C LEU A 360 -26.61 -10.92 7.03
N GLN A 361 -27.70 -10.70 6.29
CA GLN A 361 -28.35 -9.39 6.17
C GLN A 361 -28.84 -8.85 7.51
N LYS A 362 -29.44 -9.70 8.36
CA LYS A 362 -29.84 -9.30 9.73
C LYS A 362 -28.65 -8.86 10.56
N LEU A 363 -27.53 -9.57 10.47
CA LEU A 363 -26.31 -9.22 11.22
C LEU A 363 -25.63 -7.95 10.68
N ILE A 364 -25.69 -7.73 9.37
CA ILE A 364 -25.23 -6.49 8.73
C ILE A 364 -26.07 -5.31 9.23
N GLN A 365 -27.41 -5.41 9.15
CA GLN A 365 -28.31 -4.36 9.62
C GLN A 365 -28.08 -4.04 11.10
N LEU A 366 -28.00 -5.06 11.95
CA LEU A 366 -27.72 -4.90 13.37
C LEU A 366 -26.39 -4.15 13.60
N LYS A 367 -25.34 -4.50 12.85
CA LYS A 367 -24.04 -3.84 12.91
C LYS A 367 -24.07 -2.40 12.40
N THR A 368 -24.86 -2.10 11.39
CA THR A 368 -25.01 -0.73 10.87
C THR A 368 -25.78 0.15 11.85
N GLU A 369 -26.84 -0.37 12.46
CA GLU A 369 -27.68 0.38 13.42
C GLU A 369 -26.98 0.61 14.75
N GLN A 370 -26.23 -0.39 15.24
CA GLN A 370 -25.55 -0.33 16.53
C GLN A 370 -24.07 0.04 16.41
N GLY A 371 -23.52 0.18 15.20
CA GLY A 371 -22.08 0.33 14.95
C GLY A 371 -21.24 -0.93 15.21
N GLU A 372 -21.67 -1.80 16.13
CA GLU A 372 -20.90 -2.94 16.61
C GLU A 372 -21.81 -4.17 16.89
N LEU A 373 -21.20 -5.35 17.08
CA LEU A 373 -21.91 -6.61 17.36
C LEU A 373 -21.43 -7.25 18.66
N SER A 374 -22.29 -8.06 19.28
CA SER A 374 -21.91 -8.95 20.38
C SER A 374 -20.83 -9.94 19.94
N SER A 375 -20.03 -10.49 20.87
CA SER A 375 -18.94 -11.42 20.49
C SER A 375 -19.45 -12.70 19.79
N SER A 376 -20.63 -13.21 20.16
CA SER A 376 -21.26 -14.35 19.48
C SER A 376 -21.73 -13.99 18.08
N ASP A 377 -22.35 -12.82 17.92
CA ASP A 377 -22.86 -12.36 16.63
C ASP A 377 -21.72 -12.00 15.68
N GLU A 378 -20.64 -11.39 16.17
CA GLU A 378 -19.45 -11.06 15.38
C GLU A 378 -18.76 -12.34 14.85
N LYS A 379 -18.74 -13.43 15.63
CA LYS A 379 -18.22 -14.74 15.17
C LYS A 379 -19.10 -15.35 14.08
N LYS A 380 -20.41 -15.26 14.25
CA LYS A 380 -21.40 -15.75 13.28
C LYS A 380 -21.35 -14.94 11.98
N TYR A 381 -21.33 -13.63 12.10
CA TYR A 381 -21.15 -12.67 11.00
C TYR A 381 -19.91 -12.99 10.17
N LYS A 382 -18.74 -13.18 10.81
CA LYS A 382 -17.50 -13.52 10.10
C LYS A 382 -17.59 -14.84 9.33
N THR A 383 -18.32 -15.82 9.86
CA THR A 383 -18.48 -17.14 9.22
C THR A 383 -19.35 -17.03 7.98
N LEU A 384 -20.50 -16.37 8.11
CA LEU A 384 -21.44 -16.15 6.99
C LEU A 384 -20.84 -15.23 5.92
N LYS A 385 -20.15 -14.14 6.33
CA LYS A 385 -19.43 -13.25 5.42
C LYS A 385 -18.44 -14.03 4.55
N ARG A 386 -17.61 -14.89 5.15
CA ARG A 386 -16.64 -15.74 4.39
C ARG A 386 -17.31 -16.74 3.44
N ALA A 387 -18.49 -17.24 3.79
CA ALA A 387 -19.23 -18.14 2.90
C ALA A 387 -19.74 -17.37 1.66
N CYS A 388 -20.37 -16.21 1.87
CA CYS A 388 -20.83 -15.32 0.81
C CYS A 388 -19.68 -14.81 -0.07
N GLU A 389 -18.55 -14.41 0.53
CA GLU A 389 -17.35 -14.00 -0.22
C GLU A 389 -16.87 -15.09 -1.18
N ARG A 390 -16.84 -16.36 -0.73
CA ARG A 390 -16.44 -17.50 -1.57
C ARG A 390 -17.42 -17.76 -2.70
N GLU A 391 -18.72 -17.65 -2.44
CA GLU A 391 -19.76 -17.82 -3.47
C GLU A 391 -19.61 -16.77 -4.57
N ILE A 392 -19.48 -15.49 -4.19
CA ILE A 392 -19.29 -14.38 -5.15
C ILE A 392 -18.01 -14.57 -5.96
N LEU A 393 -16.92 -14.98 -5.30
CA LEU A 393 -15.63 -15.23 -5.93
C LEU A 393 -15.56 -16.53 -6.73
N GLN A 394 -16.56 -17.41 -6.70
CA GLN A 394 -16.57 -18.67 -7.48
C GLN A 394 -17.61 -18.68 -8.59
N ALA A 395 -18.64 -17.84 -8.48
CA ALA A 395 -19.68 -17.66 -9.49
C ALA A 395 -19.25 -16.71 -10.61
#